data_AF-A0A089L9B5-F1
#
_entry.id   AF-A0A089L9B5-F1
#
_cell.length_a   1.000
_cell.length_b   1.000
_cell.length_c   1.000
_cell.angle_alpha   90.00
_cell.angle_beta   90.00
_cell.angle_gamma   90.00
#
_symmetry.space_group_name_H-M   'P 1'
#
loop_
_entity.id
_entity.type
_entity.pdbx_description
1 polymer ?
#
loop_
_entity_poly.entity_id
_entity_poly.type
_entity_poly.pdbx_seq_one_letter_code
_entity_poly.pdbx_strand_id
1 'polypeptide(L)'
;MAANFNVITFTKSIINLSWLLKVLQERGYDANINQIESIGNWEFNDLINHPHDVEIAEVLALLEKGRIILIFGEVQSNKFVMMLSKTGTIYETGVSLDTKYIDYLDSDTLNDVTRPIYDEISNVLLSSEMVNNLLVSALGVEVVVDYDEDFHKMHLDSHNVVRWVFGTEEGLGEHNLMGYTRVAAGIWDREN
;
A
#
# COMPACT_ATOMS: atom_id res chain seq x y z
N MET A 1 -10.38 18.60 -4.30
CA MET A 1 -9.90 17.20 -4.27
C MET A 1 -9.67 16.91 -2.80
N ALA A 2 -10.23 15.82 -2.27
CA ALA A 2 -9.87 15.38 -0.93
C ALA A 2 -8.51 14.70 -1.01
N ALA A 3 -7.74 14.78 0.07
CA ALA A 3 -6.50 14.03 0.17
C ALA A 3 -6.79 12.52 0.13
N ASN A 4 -5.78 11.73 -0.20
CA ASN A 4 -5.89 10.28 -0.12
C ASN A 4 -4.92 9.76 0.93
N PHE A 5 -5.41 8.94 1.85
CA PHE A 5 -4.53 8.15 2.69
C PHE A 5 -3.99 6.99 1.86
N ASN A 6 -2.68 6.85 1.80
CA ASN A 6 -1.97 5.90 0.96
C ASN A 6 -1.20 4.87 1.78
N VAL A 7 -1.27 3.63 1.33
CA VAL A 7 -0.39 2.54 1.75
C VAL A 7 0.24 1.97 0.49
N ILE A 8 1.52 2.25 0.26
CA ILE A 8 2.27 1.74 -0.90
C ILE A 8 3.21 0.66 -0.42
N THR A 9 3.00 -0.57 -0.89
CA THR A 9 3.70 -1.76 -0.39
C THR A 9 4.45 -2.44 -1.51
N PHE A 10 5.73 -2.74 -1.28
CA PHE A 10 6.58 -3.50 -2.18
C PHE A 10 6.85 -4.89 -1.62
N THR A 11 6.59 -5.92 -2.43
CA THR A 11 6.64 -7.32 -2.02
C THR A 11 7.33 -8.21 -3.06
N LYS A 12 7.81 -9.38 -2.62
CA LYS A 12 8.39 -10.41 -3.48
C LYS A 12 7.35 -11.21 -4.28
N SER A 13 6.11 -11.20 -3.83
CA SER A 13 4.97 -11.87 -4.45
C SER A 13 3.70 -11.06 -4.23
N ILE A 14 2.73 -11.20 -5.13
CA ILE A 14 1.47 -10.47 -5.08
C ILE A 14 0.73 -10.67 -3.74
N ILE A 15 0.14 -9.60 -3.22
CA ILE A 15 -0.76 -9.69 -2.07
C ILE A 15 -2.03 -10.42 -2.49
N ASN A 16 -2.40 -11.47 -1.75
CA ASN A 16 -3.63 -12.19 -2.01
C ASN A 16 -4.84 -11.32 -1.63
N LEU A 17 -5.61 -10.90 -2.63
CA LEU A 17 -6.78 -10.03 -2.43
C LEU A 17 -7.85 -10.67 -1.54
N SER A 18 -8.09 -11.98 -1.66
CA SER A 18 -9.05 -12.70 -0.81
C SER A 18 -8.61 -12.70 0.65
N TRP A 19 -7.30 -12.80 0.92
CA TRP A 19 -6.77 -12.65 2.27
C TRP A 19 -6.99 -11.24 2.80
N LEU A 20 -6.70 -10.20 2.01
CA LEU A 20 -6.89 -8.81 2.43
C LEU A 20 -8.36 -8.48 2.73
N LEU A 21 -9.28 -8.95 1.89
CA LEU A 21 -10.73 -8.81 2.13
C LEU A 21 -11.16 -9.51 3.42
N LYS A 22 -10.61 -10.69 3.70
CA LYS A 22 -10.86 -11.42 4.95
C LYS A 22 -10.33 -10.65 6.17
N VAL A 23 -9.13 -10.06 6.09
CA VAL A 23 -8.53 -9.21 7.13
C VAL A 23 -9.45 -8.03 7.47
N LEU A 24 -10.05 -7.40 6.46
CA LEU A 24 -11.04 -6.33 6.65
C LEU A 24 -12.33 -6.85 7.30
N GLN A 25 -12.86 -7.97 6.81
CA GLN A 25 -14.09 -8.57 7.33
C GLN A 25 -13.96 -8.97 8.81
N GLU A 26 -12.83 -9.54 9.21
CA GLU A 26 -12.55 -9.91 10.61
C GLU A 26 -12.51 -8.69 11.55
N ARG A 27 -12.28 -7.50 11.00
CA ARG A 27 -12.30 -6.21 11.71
C ARG A 27 -13.67 -5.51 11.66
N GLY A 28 -14.67 -6.15 11.07
CA GLY A 28 -16.02 -5.60 10.92
C GLY A 28 -16.18 -4.63 9.75
N TYR A 29 -15.24 -4.63 8.81
CA TYR A 29 -15.32 -3.85 7.58
C TYR A 29 -15.75 -4.73 6.42
N ASP A 30 -16.84 -4.34 5.76
CA ASP A 30 -17.27 -4.97 4.52
C ASP A 30 -16.81 -4.12 3.34
N ALA A 31 -16.02 -4.71 2.45
CA ALA A 31 -15.43 -4.05 1.31
C ALA A 31 -15.99 -4.64 0.02
N ASN A 32 -16.58 -3.79 -0.80
CA ASN A 32 -17.15 -4.16 -2.09
C ASN A 32 -16.23 -3.72 -3.22
N ILE A 33 -15.93 -4.63 -4.13
CA ILE A 33 -15.23 -4.31 -5.37
C ILE A 33 -16.27 -3.90 -6.40
N ASN A 34 -16.16 -2.66 -6.87
CA ASN A 34 -17.09 -2.04 -7.80
C ASN A 34 -16.61 -2.08 -9.24
N GLN A 35 -15.30 -2.21 -9.47
CA GLN A 35 -14.73 -2.27 -10.80
C GLN A 35 -13.30 -2.80 -10.76
N ILE A 36 -12.90 -3.56 -11.79
CA ILE A 36 -11.51 -3.95 -12.03
C ILE A 36 -11.14 -3.55 -13.44
N GLU A 37 -10.04 -2.83 -13.60
CA GLU A 37 -9.48 -2.40 -14.86
C GLU A 37 -8.02 -2.82 -14.99
N SER A 38 -7.53 -2.90 -16.21
CA SER A 38 -6.10 -2.96 -16.48
C SER A 38 -5.71 -1.98 -17.57
N ILE A 39 -4.59 -1.31 -17.39
CA ILE A 39 -4.03 -0.35 -18.35
C ILE A 39 -2.64 -0.79 -18.80
N GLY A 40 -2.34 -0.61 -20.08
CA GLY A 40 -1.01 -0.89 -20.64
C GLY A 40 -0.02 0.29 -20.51
N ASN A 41 -0.53 1.50 -20.24
CA ASN A 41 0.26 2.71 -20.05
C ASN A 41 -0.56 3.75 -19.27
N TRP A 42 0.15 4.74 -18.71
CA TRP A 42 -0.43 5.87 -17.97
C TRP A 42 -1.26 6.83 -18.83
N GLU A 43 -1.23 6.69 -20.15
CA GLU A 43 -2.07 7.46 -21.07
C GLU A 43 -3.48 6.86 -21.22
N PHE A 44 -3.79 5.76 -20.52
CA PHE A 44 -5.11 5.08 -20.53
C PHE A 44 -5.60 4.64 -21.92
N ASN A 45 -4.75 4.67 -22.94
CA ASN A 45 -5.11 4.37 -24.33
C ASN A 45 -5.45 2.89 -24.55
N ASP A 46 -5.06 2.03 -23.61
CA ASP A 46 -5.25 0.58 -23.66
C ASP A 46 -5.90 0.08 -22.35
N LEU A 47 -7.05 0.68 -22.02
CA LEU A 47 -7.86 0.31 -20.86
C LEU A 47 -8.74 -0.91 -21.19
N ILE A 48 -8.70 -1.90 -20.30
CA ILE A 48 -9.52 -3.12 -20.39
C ILE A 48 -10.27 -3.29 -19.08
N ASN A 49 -11.60 -3.43 -19.16
CA ASN A 49 -12.45 -3.76 -18.02
C ASN A 49 -12.50 -5.28 -17.80
N HIS A 50 -12.47 -5.69 -16.55
CA HIS A 50 -12.55 -7.08 -16.13
C HIS A 50 -13.79 -7.34 -15.26
N PRO A 51 -14.30 -8.59 -15.23
CA PRO A 51 -15.29 -9.00 -14.24
C PRO A 51 -14.80 -8.80 -12.81
N HIS A 52 -15.72 -8.56 -11.87
CA HIS A 52 -15.40 -8.39 -10.44
C HIS A 52 -14.85 -9.65 -9.77
N ASP A 53 -15.08 -10.82 -10.38
CA ASP A 53 -14.67 -12.15 -9.93
C ASP A 53 -13.46 -12.69 -10.69
N VAL A 54 -12.63 -11.81 -11.26
CA VAL A 54 -11.39 -12.20 -11.97
C VAL A 54 -10.51 -13.11 -11.12
N GLU A 55 -10.02 -14.19 -11.72
CA GLU A 55 -9.16 -15.13 -11.02
C GLU A 55 -7.76 -14.52 -10.75
N ILE A 56 -7.16 -14.83 -9.60
CA ILE A 56 -5.80 -14.37 -9.24
C ILE A 56 -4.78 -14.78 -10.31
N ALA A 57 -4.94 -15.94 -10.95
CA ALA A 57 -4.07 -16.39 -12.02
C ALA A 57 -4.11 -15.46 -13.24
N GLU A 58 -5.27 -14.90 -13.56
CA GLU A 58 -5.43 -13.94 -14.65
C GLU A 58 -4.81 -12.58 -14.28
N VAL A 59 -5.03 -12.11 -13.06
CA VAL A 59 -4.38 -10.90 -12.53
C VAL A 59 -2.85 -11.02 -12.63
N LEU A 60 -2.30 -12.14 -12.17
CA LEU A 60 -0.87 -12.43 -12.28
C LEU A 60 -0.40 -12.41 -13.74
N ALA A 61 -1.11 -13.08 -14.65
CA ALA A 61 -0.74 -13.11 -16.06
C ALA A 61 -0.75 -11.72 -16.72
N LEU A 62 -1.59 -10.80 -16.27
CA LEU A 62 -1.61 -9.41 -16.73
C LEU A 62 -0.42 -8.61 -16.17
N LEU A 63 -0.12 -8.78 -14.88
CA LEU A 63 1.04 -8.15 -14.24
C LEU A 63 2.37 -8.62 -14.86
N GLU A 64 2.50 -9.92 -15.18
CA GLU A 64 3.67 -10.47 -15.88
C GLU A 64 3.86 -9.86 -17.29
N LYS A 65 2.77 -9.38 -17.91
CA LYS A 65 2.82 -8.66 -19.20
C LYS A 65 3.13 -7.16 -19.03
N GLY A 66 3.42 -6.71 -17.81
CA GLY A 66 3.69 -5.31 -17.48
C GLY A 66 2.45 -4.42 -17.48
N ARG A 67 1.25 -4.99 -17.38
CA ARG A 67 0.03 -4.18 -17.22
C ARG A 67 -0.11 -3.75 -15.76
N ILE A 68 -0.73 -2.59 -15.57
CA ILE A 68 -1.13 -2.10 -14.25
C ILE A 68 -2.60 -2.48 -14.05
N ILE A 69 -2.93 -3.02 -12.88
CA ILE A 69 -4.31 -3.36 -12.50
C ILE A 69 -4.82 -2.31 -11.53
N LEU A 70 -6.05 -1.83 -11.77
CA LEU A 70 -6.75 -0.89 -10.92
C LEU A 70 -8.02 -1.57 -10.40
N ILE A 71 -8.18 -1.61 -9.09
CA ILE A 71 -9.34 -2.17 -8.41
C ILE A 71 -10.02 -1.03 -7.67
N PHE A 72 -11.23 -0.70 -8.08
CA PHE A 72 -12.04 0.34 -7.46
C PHE A 72 -13.08 -0.31 -6.57
N GLY A 73 -13.26 0.23 -5.38
CA GLY A 73 -14.24 -0.29 -4.44
C GLY A 73 -14.67 0.71 -3.39
N GLU A 74 -15.43 0.22 -2.43
CA GLU A 74 -15.89 0.98 -1.29
C GLU A 74 -15.85 0.14 0.00
N VAL A 75 -15.52 0.79 1.09
CA VAL A 75 -15.57 0.23 2.45
C VAL A 75 -16.33 1.22 3.34
N GLN A 76 -17.45 0.79 3.91
CA GLN A 76 -18.30 1.64 4.75
C GLN A 76 -18.61 3.02 4.15
N SER A 77 -18.92 3.08 2.85
CA SER A 77 -19.20 4.30 2.07
C SER A 77 -17.99 5.18 1.72
N ASN A 78 -16.77 4.80 2.12
CA ASN A 78 -15.54 5.44 1.68
C ASN A 78 -14.99 4.72 0.45
N LYS A 79 -14.66 5.48 -0.60
CA LYS A 79 -14.11 4.93 -1.82
C LYS A 79 -12.64 4.58 -1.62
N PHE A 80 -12.20 3.47 -2.21
CA PHE A 80 -10.79 3.15 -2.31
C PHE A 80 -10.43 2.78 -3.75
N VAL A 81 -9.15 2.96 -4.05
CA VAL A 81 -8.50 2.44 -5.25
C VAL A 81 -7.30 1.62 -4.80
N MET A 82 -7.20 0.40 -5.31
CA MET A 82 -6.01 -0.41 -5.19
C MET A 82 -5.37 -0.54 -6.57
N MET A 83 -4.09 -0.19 -6.64
CA MET A 83 -3.26 -0.34 -7.82
C MET A 83 -2.28 -1.50 -7.59
N LEU A 84 -2.18 -2.38 -8.58
CA LEU A 84 -1.20 -3.46 -8.60
C LEU A 84 -0.31 -3.29 -9.83
N SER A 85 1.00 -3.33 -9.62
CA SER A 85 1.98 -3.29 -10.71
C SER A 85 3.11 -4.28 -10.42
N LYS A 86 3.90 -4.60 -11.44
CA LYS A 86 5.10 -5.42 -11.32
C LYS A 86 6.26 -4.77 -12.05
N THR A 87 7.37 -4.58 -11.35
CA THR A 87 8.62 -4.05 -11.91
C THR A 87 9.74 -5.03 -11.60
N GLY A 88 10.31 -5.65 -12.64
CA GLY A 88 11.32 -6.70 -12.47
C GLY A 88 10.76 -7.89 -11.70
N THR A 89 11.29 -8.17 -10.51
CA THR A 89 10.80 -9.24 -9.61
C THR A 89 9.93 -8.71 -8.46
N ILE A 90 9.69 -7.39 -8.41
CA ILE A 90 8.99 -6.74 -7.31
C ILE A 90 7.56 -6.45 -7.71
N TYR A 91 6.64 -6.74 -6.79
CA TYR A 91 5.24 -6.36 -6.91
C TYR A 91 4.99 -5.12 -6.06
N GLU A 92 4.30 -4.15 -6.64
CA GLU A 92 3.81 -2.98 -5.94
C GLU A 92 2.31 -3.12 -5.73
N THR A 93 1.86 -2.81 -4.52
CA THR A 93 0.45 -2.66 -4.18
C THR A 93 0.26 -1.30 -3.52
N GLY A 94 -0.38 -0.38 -4.24
CA GLY A 94 -0.76 0.93 -3.74
C GLY A 94 -2.25 0.96 -3.38
N VAL A 95 -2.60 1.19 -2.12
CA VAL A 95 -3.99 1.40 -1.70
C VAL A 95 -4.18 2.86 -1.37
N SER A 96 -5.19 3.49 -1.98
CA SER A 96 -5.59 4.88 -1.75
C SER A 96 -7.02 4.90 -1.22
N LEU A 97 -7.23 5.48 -0.04
CA LEU A 97 -8.54 5.68 0.57
C LEU A 97 -8.91 7.16 0.48
N ASP A 98 -10.09 7.46 -0.05
CA ASP A 98 -10.64 8.82 -0.09
C ASP A 98 -10.95 9.30 1.34
N THR A 99 -10.24 10.33 1.81
CA THR A 99 -10.38 10.87 3.17
C THR A 99 -11.37 12.03 3.25
N LYS A 100 -12.18 12.30 2.22
CA LYS A 100 -13.09 13.46 2.16
C LYS A 100 -13.96 13.68 3.41
N TYR A 101 -14.28 12.62 4.16
CA TYR A 101 -15.08 12.68 5.38
C TYR A 101 -14.32 12.18 6.62
N ILE A 102 -12.99 12.13 6.55
CA ILE A 102 -12.09 11.62 7.59
C ILE A 102 -10.98 12.65 7.84
N ASP A 103 -11.37 13.86 8.24
CA ASP A 103 -10.47 15.03 8.37
C ASP A 103 -9.25 14.76 9.27
N TYR A 104 -9.38 13.90 10.29
CA TYR A 104 -8.26 13.60 11.17
C TYR A 104 -7.16 12.77 10.49
N LEU A 105 -7.45 12.10 9.36
CA LEU A 105 -6.45 11.41 8.54
C LEU A 105 -5.76 12.35 7.56
N ASP A 106 -6.24 13.57 7.34
CA ASP A 106 -5.58 14.59 6.51
C ASP A 106 -4.48 15.30 7.32
N SER A 107 -3.48 14.52 7.74
CA SER A 107 -2.34 15.00 8.53
C SER A 107 -1.04 14.40 8.02
N ASP A 108 -0.03 15.25 7.89
CA ASP A 108 1.34 14.92 7.51
C ASP A 108 2.19 14.46 8.71
N THR A 109 1.58 14.31 9.89
CA THR A 109 2.24 13.93 11.14
C THR A 109 1.44 12.86 11.90
N LEU A 110 2.13 12.07 12.72
CA LEU A 110 1.50 11.12 13.63
C LEU A 110 1.12 11.79 14.95
N ASN A 111 -0.15 11.69 15.32
CA ASN A 111 -0.68 12.14 16.58
C ASN A 111 -1.47 11.01 17.26
N ASP A 112 -1.97 11.25 18.48
CA ASP A 112 -2.67 10.23 19.28
C ASP A 112 -3.97 9.72 18.61
N VAL A 113 -4.53 10.47 17.65
CA VAL A 113 -5.74 10.08 16.91
C VAL A 113 -5.38 9.23 15.69
N THR A 114 -4.33 9.57 14.96
CA THR A 114 -3.94 8.87 13.72
C THR A 114 -3.10 7.64 13.98
N ARG A 115 -2.22 7.67 14.98
CA ARG A 115 -1.26 6.60 15.29
C ARG A 115 -1.89 5.20 15.40
N PRO A 116 -3.05 4.99 16.05
CA PRO A 116 -3.68 3.69 16.11
C PRO A 116 -3.99 3.06 14.73
N ILE A 117 -4.33 3.88 13.73
CA ILE A 117 -4.64 3.41 12.38
C ILE A 117 -3.37 2.94 11.69
N TYR A 118 -2.29 3.73 11.79
CA TYR A 118 -0.99 3.34 11.26
C TYR A 118 -0.47 2.08 11.96
N ASP A 119 -0.66 1.95 13.27
CA ASP A 119 -0.26 0.76 14.04
C ASP A 119 -1.03 -0.47 13.58
N GLU A 120 -2.35 -0.34 13.34
CA GLU A 120 -3.17 -1.45 12.85
C GLU A 120 -2.73 -1.93 11.47
N ILE A 121 -2.47 -1.00 10.53
CA ILE A 121 -1.97 -1.34 9.20
C ILE A 121 -0.58 -1.99 9.30
N SER A 122 0.30 -1.43 10.14
CA SER A 122 1.64 -1.99 10.36
C SER A 122 1.57 -3.41 10.91
N ASN A 123 0.64 -3.69 11.83
CA ASN A 123 0.43 -5.04 12.36
C ASN A 123 -0.07 -6.03 11.29
N VAL A 124 -0.91 -5.59 10.35
CA VAL A 124 -1.31 -6.41 9.20
C VAL A 124 -0.11 -6.71 8.29
N LEU A 125 0.70 -5.70 7.98
CA LEU A 125 1.89 -5.83 7.15
C LEU A 125 2.98 -6.72 7.79
N LEU A 126 3.07 -6.71 9.12
CA LEU A 126 4.01 -7.53 9.90
C LEU A 126 3.40 -8.85 10.40
N SER A 127 2.22 -9.23 9.89
CA SER A 127 1.62 -10.54 10.17
C SER A 127 2.45 -11.69 9.59
N SER A 128 2.25 -12.91 10.10
CA SER A 128 2.94 -14.12 9.62
C SER A 128 2.79 -14.37 8.11
N GLU A 129 1.66 -13.95 7.55
CA GLU A 129 1.29 -14.09 6.16
C GLU A 129 2.07 -13.13 5.25
N MET A 130 2.46 -11.96 5.78
CA MET A 130 3.05 -10.87 4.99
C MET A 130 4.53 -10.64 5.26
N VAL A 131 4.99 -10.80 6.51
CA VAL A 131 6.28 -10.27 6.96
C VAL A 131 7.49 -10.78 6.16
N ASN A 132 7.46 -12.03 5.70
CA ASN A 132 8.54 -12.63 4.90
C ASN A 132 8.48 -12.23 3.41
N ASN A 133 7.32 -11.79 2.96
CA ASN A 133 7.07 -11.34 1.60
C ASN A 133 7.24 -9.82 1.43
N LEU A 134 7.04 -9.07 2.52
CA LEU A 134 7.20 -7.63 2.59
C LEU A 134 8.68 -7.25 2.46
N LEU A 135 8.97 -6.34 1.53
CA LEU A 135 10.25 -5.64 1.50
C LEU A 135 10.09 -4.38 2.35
N VAL A 136 9.24 -3.48 1.89
CA VAL A 136 9.00 -2.18 2.51
C VAL A 136 7.62 -1.66 2.16
N SER A 137 7.01 -0.92 3.08
CA SER A 137 5.75 -0.21 2.89
C SER A 137 5.90 1.23 3.37
N ALA A 138 5.31 2.16 2.61
CA ALA A 138 5.23 3.57 2.90
C ALA A 138 3.78 3.96 3.19
N LEU A 139 3.54 4.59 4.32
CA LEU A 139 2.21 5.03 4.76
C LEU A 139 2.21 6.55 4.95
N GLY A 140 1.12 7.20 4.57
CA GLY A 140 0.97 8.64 4.70
C GLY A 140 -0.22 9.18 3.92
N VAL A 141 -0.28 10.49 3.77
CA VAL A 141 -1.28 11.19 2.97
C VAL A 141 -0.61 11.71 1.70
N GLU A 142 -1.19 11.41 0.53
CA GLU A 142 -0.60 11.78 -0.76
C GLU A 142 0.84 11.29 -0.91
N VAL A 143 1.08 10.04 -0.54
CA VAL A 143 2.41 9.42 -0.60
C VAL A 143 2.84 9.21 -2.04
N VAL A 144 4.08 9.58 -2.34
CA VAL A 144 4.75 9.22 -3.58
C VAL A 144 6.03 8.47 -3.21
N VAL A 145 6.15 7.24 -3.69
CA VAL A 145 7.37 6.43 -3.55
C VAL A 145 7.48 5.49 -4.74
N ASP A 146 8.68 5.39 -5.30
CA ASP A 146 9.04 4.41 -6.32
C ASP A 146 10.06 3.44 -5.72
N TYR A 147 9.94 2.15 -6.04
CA TYR A 147 10.90 1.17 -5.53
C TYR A 147 12.31 1.39 -6.10
N ASP A 148 13.30 1.38 -5.21
CA ASP A 148 14.72 1.30 -5.55
C ASP A 148 15.38 0.22 -4.66
N GLU A 149 16.32 -0.54 -5.23
CA GLU A 149 17.12 -1.51 -4.45
C GLU A 149 18.00 -0.79 -3.41
N ASP A 150 18.39 0.45 -3.69
CA ASP A 150 19.00 1.34 -2.71
C ASP A 150 17.92 2.08 -1.92
N PHE A 151 17.62 1.56 -0.73
CA PHE A 151 16.63 2.16 0.15
C PHE A 151 16.96 3.62 0.51
N HIS A 152 18.24 4.00 0.60
CA HIS A 152 18.59 5.39 0.90
C HIS A 152 18.12 6.34 -0.21
N LYS A 153 18.27 5.91 -1.46
CA LYS A 153 17.77 6.64 -2.62
C LYS A 153 16.24 6.68 -2.63
N MET A 154 15.57 5.55 -2.41
CA MET A 154 14.11 5.50 -2.31
C MET A 154 13.58 6.45 -1.23
N HIS A 155 14.22 6.50 -0.06
CA HIS A 155 13.87 7.42 1.01
C HIS A 155 14.02 8.89 0.60
N LEU A 156 15.14 9.26 -0.03
CA LEU A 156 15.40 10.64 -0.47
C LEU A 156 14.45 11.12 -1.57
N ASP A 157 14.03 10.20 -2.45
CA ASP A 157 13.15 10.51 -3.58
C ASP A 157 11.66 10.41 -3.21
N SER A 158 11.33 9.95 -2.00
CA SER A 158 9.96 9.81 -1.52
C SER A 158 9.36 11.10 -0.98
N HIS A 159 8.03 11.21 -1.06
CA HIS A 159 7.27 12.34 -0.55
C HIS A 159 6.14 11.91 0.38
N ASN A 160 5.93 12.71 1.44
CA ASN A 160 4.85 12.56 2.42
C ASN A 160 4.76 11.20 3.13
N VAL A 161 5.87 10.47 3.20
CA VAL A 161 5.93 9.22 3.97
C VAL A 161 5.97 9.54 5.46
N VAL A 162 4.91 9.21 6.17
CA VAL A 162 4.76 9.43 7.60
C VAL A 162 5.28 8.22 8.39
N ARG A 163 5.14 7.02 7.82
CA ARG A 163 5.66 5.78 8.42
C ARG A 163 6.23 4.84 7.37
N TRP A 164 7.38 4.27 7.69
CA TRP A 164 7.95 3.12 6.99
C TRP A 164 7.71 1.84 7.79
N VAL A 165 7.36 0.77 7.07
CA VAL A 165 7.23 -0.58 7.63
C VAL A 165 8.06 -1.55 6.80
N PHE A 166 8.97 -2.28 7.43
CA PHE A 166 9.89 -3.20 6.76
C PHE A 166 9.61 -4.65 7.16
N GLY A 167 9.68 -5.56 6.19
CA GLY A 167 9.60 -6.99 6.45
C GLY A 167 10.86 -7.53 7.15
N THR A 168 10.89 -8.84 7.40
CA THR A 168 11.92 -9.48 8.23
C THR A 168 13.34 -9.36 7.67
N GLU A 169 13.52 -9.40 6.35
CA GLU A 169 14.85 -9.32 5.74
C GLU A 169 15.40 -7.89 5.67
N GLU A 170 14.53 -6.90 5.50
CA GLU A 170 14.87 -5.48 5.36
C GLU A 170 14.93 -4.78 6.73
N GLY A 171 14.06 -5.14 7.67
CA GLY A 171 13.89 -4.44 8.96
C GLY A 171 14.91 -4.78 10.05
N LEU A 172 15.85 -5.70 9.78
CA LEU A 172 16.94 -6.10 10.68
C LEU A 172 18.21 -5.26 10.50
N GLY A 173 18.31 -4.45 9.42
CA GLY A 173 19.39 -3.50 9.23
C GLY A 173 19.31 -2.31 10.21
N GLU A 174 20.46 -1.77 10.59
CA GLU A 174 20.54 -0.42 11.16
C GLU A 174 20.31 0.60 10.04
N HIS A 175 19.08 0.70 9.54
CA HIS A 175 18.70 1.79 8.65
C HIS A 175 18.84 3.09 9.42
N ASN A 176 19.79 3.95 9.05
CA ASN A 176 19.83 5.30 9.59
C ASN A 176 18.93 6.19 8.73
N LEU A 177 17.67 6.28 9.12
CA LEU A 177 16.68 7.11 8.45
C LEU A 177 16.68 8.52 9.02
N MET A 178 17.34 9.44 8.33
CA MET A 178 17.38 10.84 8.76
C MET A 178 15.95 11.43 8.81
N GLY A 179 15.58 11.99 9.96
CA GLY A 179 14.23 12.53 10.18
C GLY A 179 13.17 11.46 10.50
N TYR A 180 13.59 10.24 10.84
CA TYR A 180 12.69 9.19 11.36
C TYR A 180 13.26 8.57 12.63
N THR A 181 12.35 8.22 13.54
CA THR A 181 12.67 7.46 14.75
C THR A 181 12.09 6.05 14.64
N ARG A 182 12.91 5.05 14.97
CA ARG A 182 12.44 3.66 15.10
C ARG A 182 11.57 3.52 16.34
N VAL A 183 10.31 3.17 16.15
CA VAL A 183 9.32 3.01 17.23
C VAL A 183 9.05 1.55 17.59
N ALA A 184 9.31 0.62 16.66
CA ALA A 184 9.23 -0.82 16.90
C ALA A 184 10.17 -1.60 15.95
N ALA A 185 10.17 -2.93 16.06
CA ALA A 185 10.87 -3.76 15.09
C ALA A 185 10.24 -3.60 13.70
N GLY A 186 11.05 -3.16 12.72
CA GLY A 186 10.57 -2.91 11.36
C GLY A 186 9.69 -1.67 11.19
N ILE A 187 9.49 -0.81 12.20
CA ILE A 187 8.61 0.38 12.09
C ILE A 187 9.39 1.65 12.42
N TRP A 188 9.30 2.62 11.51
CA TRP A 188 9.92 3.95 11.64
C TRP A 188 8.90 5.05 11.38
N ASP A 189 8.77 5.97 12.34
CA ASP A 189 7.87 7.11 12.27
C ASP A 189 8.66 8.36 11.93
N ARG A 190 8.09 9.24 11.09
CA ARG A 190 8.67 10.55 10.80
C ARG A 190 8.77 11.37 12.09
N GLU A 191 9.91 12.02 12.29
CA GLU A 191 10.10 12.96 13.39
C GLU A 191 9.25 14.22 13.14
N ASN A 192 8.58 14.68 14.20
CA ASN A 192 7.79 15.92 14.19
C ASN A 192 8.67 17.16 14.30
#